data_AF-G4TYR6-F1
#
_entry.id   AF-G4TYR6-F1
#
_cell.length_a   1.000
_cell.length_b   1.000
_cell.length_c   1.000
_cell.angle_alpha   90.00
_cell.angle_beta   90.00
_cell.angle_gamma   90.00
#
_symmetry.space_group_name_H-M   'P 1'
#
loop_
_entity.id
_entity.type
_entity.pdbx_description
1 polymer ?
#
loop_
_entity_poly.entity_id
_entity_poly.type
_entity_poly.pdbx_seq_one_letter_code
_entity_poly.pdbx_strand_id
1 'polypeptide(L)'
;MRAGFFAVLFASTAVLVSAAPFPSPRQPPPRQPTAQEIHQVLGDHHHEQALHHITEAQNHHNARVEAHQNGEHEAAQMHQQQYQHHVEQATHHLAQANHHHAQAAALHNGQDIHHRNIDELD
;
A
#
# COMPACT_ATOMS: atom_id res chain seq x y z
N MET A 1 -29.48 -57.13 47.75
CA MET A 1 -29.76 -55.99 46.84
C MET A 1 -28.52 -55.10 46.79
N ARG A 2 -28.14 -54.59 45.61
CA ARG A 2 -27.18 -53.48 45.34
C ARG A 2 -26.00 -53.75 44.40
N ALA A 3 -25.96 -54.86 43.66
CA ALA A 3 -25.00 -55.07 42.56
C ALA A 3 -25.56 -54.59 41.20
N GLY A 4 -26.13 -53.39 41.13
CA GLY A 4 -26.85 -52.94 39.92
C GLY A 4 -26.74 -51.44 39.60
N PHE A 5 -25.89 -50.68 40.31
CA PHE A 5 -25.81 -49.23 40.13
C PHE A 5 -24.53 -48.73 39.45
N PHE A 6 -23.49 -49.55 39.35
CA PHE A 6 -22.19 -49.09 38.83
C PHE A 6 -22.00 -49.27 37.32
N ALA A 7 -22.84 -50.08 36.64
CA ALA A 7 -22.71 -50.32 35.21
C ALA A 7 -23.24 -49.18 34.33
N VAL A 8 -24.10 -48.29 34.86
CA VAL A 8 -24.73 -47.21 34.08
C VAL A 8 -23.84 -45.95 34.01
N LEU A 9 -22.94 -45.75 34.98
CA LEU A 9 -22.09 -44.56 35.03
C LEU A 9 -20.85 -44.64 34.12
N PHE A 10 -20.41 -45.84 33.73
CA PHE A 10 -19.25 -46.00 32.84
C PHE A 10 -19.61 -45.91 31.35
N ALA A 11 -20.88 -46.11 30.98
CA ALA A 11 -21.31 -46.06 29.58
C ALA A 11 -21.54 -44.62 29.05
N SER A 12 -21.58 -43.62 29.93
CA SER A 12 -21.95 -42.24 29.57
C SER A 12 -20.76 -41.28 29.43
N THR A 13 -19.53 -41.70 29.74
CA THR A 13 -18.33 -40.86 29.55
C THR A 13 -17.62 -41.09 28.22
N ALA A 14 -17.99 -42.14 27.47
CA ALA A 14 -17.35 -42.47 26.20
C ALA A 14 -17.76 -41.57 25.01
N VAL A 15 -18.71 -40.64 25.19
CA VAL A 15 -19.21 -39.77 24.09
C VAL A 15 -18.90 -38.29 24.33
N LEU A 16 -17.81 -37.96 25.05
CA LEU A 16 -17.36 -36.58 25.24
C LEU A 16 -15.87 -36.36 24.92
N VAL A 17 -15.28 -37.20 24.07
CA VAL A 17 -13.91 -37.01 23.58
C VAL A 17 -13.88 -37.17 22.06
N SER A 18 -14.42 -36.21 21.30
CA SER A 18 -13.95 -35.91 19.93
C SER A 18 -14.72 -34.74 19.32
N ALA A 19 -14.64 -33.57 19.95
CA ALA A 19 -15.00 -32.31 19.28
C ALA A 19 -14.02 -31.20 19.65
N ALA A 20 -12.80 -31.55 20.07
CA ALA A 20 -11.72 -30.58 20.01
C ALA A 20 -11.47 -30.34 18.52
N PRO A 21 -11.72 -29.13 17.98
CA PRO A 21 -11.33 -28.84 16.62
C PRO A 21 -9.85 -29.17 16.49
N PHE A 22 -9.49 -29.95 15.47
CA PHE A 22 -8.09 -30.14 15.12
C PHE A 22 -7.43 -28.76 15.12
N PRO A 23 -6.26 -28.58 15.77
CA PRO A 23 -5.55 -27.31 15.67
C PRO A 23 -5.34 -27.09 14.18
N SER A 24 -6.09 -26.14 13.62
CA SER A 24 -5.89 -25.72 12.23
C SER A 24 -4.40 -25.38 12.14
N PRO A 25 -3.68 -25.85 11.11
CA PRO A 25 -2.28 -25.50 10.94
C PRO A 25 -2.21 -23.99 11.09
N ARG A 26 -1.52 -23.51 12.14
CA ARG A 26 -1.45 -22.09 12.47
C ARG A 26 -1.09 -21.38 11.18
N GLN A 27 -2.05 -20.66 10.60
CA GLN A 27 -1.74 -19.83 9.45
C GLN A 27 -0.60 -18.93 9.92
N PRO A 28 0.51 -18.85 9.16
CA PRO A 28 1.56 -17.92 9.51
C PRO A 28 0.92 -16.54 9.63
N PRO A 29 1.27 -15.76 10.68
CA PRO A 29 0.73 -14.42 10.83
C PRO A 29 0.99 -13.64 9.53
N PRO A 30 0.06 -12.77 9.11
CA PRO A 30 0.27 -11.95 7.92
C PRO A 30 1.61 -11.21 8.07
N ARG A 31 2.48 -11.36 7.07
CA ARG A 31 3.77 -10.65 7.04
C ARG A 31 3.47 -9.16 7.04
N GLN A 32 4.02 -8.44 8.02
CA GLN A 32 4.00 -6.98 7.98
C GLN A 32 4.92 -6.49 6.84
N PRO A 33 4.51 -5.47 6.08
CA PRO A 33 5.36 -4.90 5.04
C PRO A 33 6.61 -4.30 5.67
N THR A 34 7.73 -4.49 4.99
CA THR A 34 9.02 -3.88 5.34
C THR A 34 8.98 -2.37 5.08
N ALA A 35 9.85 -1.62 5.75
CA ALA A 35 9.98 -0.18 5.51
C ALA A 35 10.30 0.14 4.03
N GLN A 36 11.09 -0.70 3.36
CA GLN A 36 11.37 -0.57 1.94
C GLN A 36 10.09 -0.69 1.10
N GLU A 37 9.29 -1.74 1.31
CA GLU A 37 8.03 -1.96 0.60
C GLU A 37 7.05 -0.79 0.83
N ILE A 38 6.99 -0.26 2.06
CA ILE A 38 6.16 0.90 2.39
C ILE A 38 6.59 2.13 1.56
N HIS A 39 7.89 2.43 1.50
CA HIS A 39 8.38 3.57 0.72
C HIS A 39 8.22 3.39 -0.79
N GLN A 40 8.34 2.17 -1.30
CA GLN A 40 8.04 1.89 -2.72
C GLN A 40 6.58 2.21 -3.04
N VAL A 41 5.65 1.67 -2.24
CA VAL A 41 4.20 1.91 -2.42
C VAL A 41 3.85 3.40 -2.29
N LEU A 42 4.45 4.12 -1.33
CA LEU A 42 4.24 5.56 -1.20
C LEU A 42 4.80 6.35 -2.39
N GLY A 43 5.97 5.95 -2.90
CA GLY A 43 6.56 6.57 -4.08
C GLY A 43 5.67 6.40 -5.31
N ASP A 44 5.17 5.19 -5.53
CA ASP A 44 4.27 4.87 -6.64
C ASP A 44 2.94 5.60 -6.51
N HIS A 45 2.38 5.65 -5.30
CA HIS A 45 1.14 6.40 -5.03
C HIS A 45 1.28 7.89 -5.39
N HIS A 46 2.36 8.55 -4.97
CA HIS A 46 2.57 9.94 -5.33
C HIS A 46 2.88 10.12 -6.82
N HIS A 47 3.53 9.15 -7.45
CA HIS A 47 3.72 9.17 -8.89
C HIS A 47 2.37 9.13 -9.63
N GLU A 48 1.45 8.26 -9.23
CA GLU A 48 0.09 8.20 -9.77
C GLU A 48 -0.67 9.52 -9.57
N GLN A 49 -0.58 10.13 -8.38
CA GLN A 49 -1.17 11.44 -8.12
C GLN A 49 -0.60 12.54 -9.03
N ALA A 50 0.71 12.52 -9.27
CA ALA A 50 1.33 13.45 -10.22
C ALA A 50 0.78 13.27 -11.64
N LEU A 51 0.64 12.03 -12.11
CA LEU A 51 0.09 11.73 -13.43
C LEU A 51 -1.38 12.18 -13.56
N HIS A 52 -2.17 12.01 -12.49
CA HIS A 52 -3.53 12.53 -12.44
C HIS A 52 -3.55 14.05 -12.62
N HIS A 53 -2.74 14.79 -11.85
CA HIS A 53 -2.68 16.24 -11.99
C HIS A 53 -2.11 16.73 -13.32
N ILE A 54 -1.16 16.01 -13.92
CA ILE A 54 -0.70 16.30 -15.29
C ILE A 54 -1.86 16.19 -16.28
N THR A 55 -2.71 15.17 -16.13
CA THR A 55 -3.90 14.98 -16.97
C THR A 55 -4.90 16.12 -16.79
N GLU A 56 -5.20 16.51 -15.54
CA GLU A 56 -6.10 17.65 -15.28
C GLU A 56 -5.54 18.98 -15.79
N ALA A 57 -4.22 19.19 -15.66
CA ALA A 57 -3.56 20.35 -16.25
C ALA A 57 -3.77 20.37 -17.77
N GLN A 58 -3.56 19.24 -18.46
CA GLN A 58 -3.80 19.15 -19.91
C GLN A 58 -5.26 19.45 -20.28
N ASN A 59 -6.22 18.95 -19.52
CA ASN A 59 -7.64 19.25 -19.73
C ASN A 59 -7.92 20.76 -19.63
N HIS A 60 -7.42 21.42 -18.58
CA HIS A 60 -7.56 22.87 -18.41
C HIS A 60 -6.80 23.67 -19.47
N HIS A 61 -5.65 23.19 -19.93
CA HIS A 61 -4.94 23.81 -21.05
C HIS A 61 -5.80 23.82 -22.32
N ASN A 62 -6.41 22.68 -22.64
CA ASN A 62 -7.27 22.54 -23.82
C ASN A 62 -8.50 23.44 -23.70
N ALA A 63 -9.18 23.43 -22.55
CA ALA A 63 -10.35 24.29 -22.28
C ALA A 63 -9.99 25.78 -22.34
N ARG A 64 -8.80 26.18 -21.87
CA ARG A 64 -8.29 27.55 -22.01
C ARG A 64 -8.14 27.94 -23.49
N VAL A 65 -7.59 27.05 -24.32
CA VAL A 65 -7.42 27.30 -25.76
C VAL A 65 -8.76 27.47 -26.45
N GLU A 66 -9.73 26.61 -26.13
CA GLU A 66 -11.11 26.71 -26.65
C GLU A 66 -11.79 28.02 -26.22
N ALA A 67 -11.74 28.36 -24.93
CA ALA A 67 -12.28 29.62 -24.42
C ALA A 67 -11.66 30.85 -25.11
N HIS A 68 -10.34 30.83 -25.37
CA HIS A 68 -9.68 31.87 -26.15
C HIS A 68 -10.20 31.96 -27.60
N GLN A 69 -10.42 30.83 -28.26
CA GLN A 69 -10.96 30.78 -29.63
C GLN A 69 -12.39 31.31 -29.70
N ASN A 70 -13.17 31.10 -28.64
CA ASN A 70 -14.55 31.58 -28.53
C ASN A 70 -14.66 33.04 -28.04
N GLY A 71 -13.55 33.70 -27.70
CA GLY A 71 -13.54 35.07 -27.15
C GLY A 71 -13.95 35.17 -25.69
N GLU A 72 -14.00 34.05 -24.96
CA GLU A 72 -14.39 33.96 -23.56
C GLU A 72 -13.19 34.21 -22.64
N HIS A 73 -12.76 35.46 -22.55
CA HIS A 73 -11.52 35.84 -21.85
C HIS A 73 -11.50 35.49 -20.36
N GLU A 74 -12.63 35.65 -19.66
CA GLU A 74 -12.73 35.30 -18.23
C GLU A 74 -12.61 33.79 -18.02
N ALA A 75 -13.28 32.99 -18.85
CA ALA A 75 -13.17 31.53 -18.81
C ALA A 75 -11.75 31.05 -19.10
N ALA A 76 -11.09 31.65 -20.10
CA ALA A 76 -9.69 31.36 -20.39
C ALA A 76 -8.78 31.68 -19.20
N GLN A 77 -8.99 32.81 -18.51
CA GLN A 77 -8.20 33.16 -17.33
C GLN A 77 -8.43 32.17 -16.17
N MET A 78 -9.68 31.73 -15.94
CA MET A 78 -9.97 30.72 -14.92
C MET A 78 -9.28 29.39 -15.23
N HIS A 79 -9.34 28.92 -16.48
CA HIS A 79 -8.65 27.69 -16.88
C HIS A 79 -7.11 27.82 -16.82
N GLN A 80 -6.56 29.01 -17.06
CA GLN A 80 -5.13 29.27 -16.87
C GLN A 80 -4.71 29.10 -15.40
N GLN A 81 -5.51 29.59 -14.45
CA GLN A 81 -5.23 29.45 -13.02
C GLN A 81 -5.30 27.97 -12.59
N GLN A 82 -6.31 27.24 -13.06
CA GLN A 82 -6.44 25.81 -12.76
C GLN A 82 -5.31 24.98 -13.37
N TYR A 83 -4.89 25.30 -14.60
CA TYR A 83 -3.71 24.69 -15.21
C TYR A 83 -2.47 24.86 -14.33
N GLN A 84 -2.20 26.09 -13.88
CA GLN A 84 -1.05 26.38 -13.02
C GLN A 84 -1.13 25.63 -11.69
N HIS A 85 -2.31 25.62 -11.06
CA HIS A 85 -2.54 24.88 -9.83
C HIS A 85 -2.20 23.40 -9.98
N HIS A 86 -2.68 22.75 -11.03
CA HIS A 86 -2.40 21.33 -11.26
C HIS A 86 -0.94 21.06 -11.62
N VAL A 87 -0.26 21.95 -12.33
CA VAL A 87 1.19 21.85 -12.56
C VAL A 87 1.98 21.91 -11.25
N GLU A 88 1.59 22.80 -10.33
CA GLU A 88 2.20 22.89 -9.00
C GLU A 88 1.96 21.61 -8.18
N GLN A 89 0.73 21.08 -8.17
CA GLN A 89 0.40 19.83 -7.49
C GLN A 89 1.17 18.63 -8.08
N ALA A 90 1.25 18.53 -9.41
CA ALA A 90 2.02 17.49 -10.08
C ALA A 90 3.51 17.56 -9.70
N THR A 91 4.08 18.77 -9.68
CA THR A 91 5.49 18.98 -9.28
C THR A 91 5.72 18.57 -7.83
N HIS A 92 4.80 18.93 -6.93
CA HIS A 92 4.85 18.55 -5.53
C HIS A 92 4.85 17.03 -5.35
N HIS A 93 3.93 16.33 -6.01
CA HIS A 93 3.83 14.88 -5.91
C HIS A 93 5.02 14.16 -6.57
N LEU A 94 5.57 14.66 -7.68
CA LEU A 94 6.82 14.13 -8.22
C LEU A 94 7.98 14.27 -7.24
N ALA A 95 8.08 15.40 -6.53
CA ALA A 95 9.11 15.58 -5.50
C ALA A 95 8.94 14.58 -4.34
N GLN A 96 7.70 14.33 -3.91
CA GLN A 96 7.40 13.31 -2.88
C GLN A 96 7.70 11.89 -3.36
N ALA A 97 7.33 11.56 -4.61
CA ALA A 97 7.62 10.26 -5.20
C ALA A 97 9.13 10.00 -5.23
N ASN A 98 9.91 10.97 -5.74
CA ASN A 98 11.36 10.90 -5.76
C ASN A 98 11.97 10.74 -4.35
N HIS A 99 11.42 11.46 -3.37
CA HIS A 99 11.86 11.36 -1.99
C HIS A 99 11.65 9.95 -1.42
N HIS A 100 10.49 9.33 -1.67
CA HIS A 100 10.20 7.99 -1.18
C HIS A 100 10.97 6.90 -1.93
N HIS A 101 11.11 7.01 -3.26
CA HIS A 101 11.95 6.10 -4.03
C HIS A 101 13.43 6.17 -3.60
N ALA A 102 13.94 7.36 -3.28
CA ALA A 102 15.28 7.52 -2.71
C ALA A 102 15.42 6.86 -1.33
N GLN A 103 14.42 6.98 -0.46
CA GLN A 103 14.41 6.29 0.84
C GLN A 103 14.37 4.77 0.68
N ALA A 104 13.54 4.25 -0.22
CA ALA A 104 13.48 2.82 -0.52
C ALA A 104 14.83 2.29 -1.03
N ALA A 105 15.50 3.03 -1.92
CA ALA A 105 16.83 2.68 -2.42
C ALA A 105 17.89 2.70 -1.31
N ALA A 106 17.85 3.69 -0.40
CA ALA A 106 18.76 3.74 0.75
C ALA A 106 18.59 2.55 1.70
N LEU A 107 17.33 2.14 1.97
CA LEU A 107 17.04 0.96 2.78
C LEU A 107 17.52 -0.33 2.13
N HIS A 108 17.31 -0.46 0.81
CA HIS A 108 17.78 -1.61 0.05
C HIS A 108 19.32 -1.72 0.07
N ASN A 109 20.02 -0.63 -0.24
CA ASN A 109 21.49 -0.60 -0.23
C ASN A 109 22.07 -0.81 1.18
N GLY A 110 21.39 -0.33 2.22
CA GLY A 110 21.79 -0.55 3.62
C GLY A 110 21.67 -2.01 4.05
N GLN A 111 20.72 -2.77 3.48
CA GLN A 111 20.60 -4.21 3.71
C GLN A 111 21.76 -4.97 3.04
N ASP A 112 22.19 -4.58 1.84
CA ASP A 112 23.27 -5.26 1.12
C ASP A 112 24.65 -5.16 1.81
N ILE A 113 24.91 -4.10 2.59
CA ILE A 113 26.18 -3.95 3.33
C ILE A 113 26.27 -4.98 4.47
N HIS A 114 25.15 -5.35 5.08
CA HIS A 114 25.11 -6.33 6.18
C HIS A 114 25.10 -7.78 5.72
N HIS A 115 24.96 -8.03 4.41
CA HIS A 115 24.98 -9.38 3.83
C HIS A 115 26.36 -9.81 3.30
N ARG A 116 27.36 -8.93 3.29
CA ARG A 116 28.75 -9.33 3.00
C ARG A 116 29.32 -10.05 4.22
N ASN A 117 29.34 -11.38 4.17
CA ASN A 117 30.07 -12.18 5.16
C ASN A 117 31.55 -11.79 5.13
N ILE A 118 32.16 -11.75 6.32
CA ILE A 118 33.57 -11.42 6.53
C ILE A 118 34.49 -12.41 5.77
N ASP A 119 33.96 -13.57 5.36
CA ASP A 119 34.64 -14.59 4.55
C ASP A 119 34.92 -14.18 3.09
N GLU A 120 34.35 -13.07 2.58
CA GLU A 120 34.61 -12.59 1.20
C GLU A 120 35.72 -11.52 1.12
N LEU A 121 36.45 -11.27 2.21
CA LEU A 121 37.52 -10.26 2.29
C LEU A 121 38.95 -10.84 2.36
N ASP A 122 39.14 -12.13 2.04
CA ASP A 122 40.47 -12.77 1.92
C ASP A 122 41.03 -12.71 0.48
#